data_AF-A0A6F8V9R8-F1
#
_entry.id   AF-A0A6F8V9R8-F1
#
_cell.length_a   1.000
_cell.length_b   1.000
_cell.length_c   1.000
_cell.angle_alpha   90.00
_cell.angle_beta   90.00
_cell.angle_gamma   90.00
#
_symmetry.space_group_name_H-M   'P 1'
#
loop_
_entity.id
_entity.type
_entity.pdbx_description
1 polymer ?
#
loop_
_entity_poly.entity_id
_entity_poly.type
_entity_poly.pdbx_seq_one_letter_code
_entity_poly.pdbx_strand_id
1 'polypeptide(L)'
;MTDMVRNFDGGSALIEQWLKNKDTVLFLGVWEQLNNSGFNSLEFEGIKNEAGRNSFFLSAKKWIEATGAIGLHAKAGRYGGTFAHKDIAFEFGSWLSPEFKLYLIKEFQRLKDEESRATSLEWSFQRTLAKVNYKIHTDAIKERLIPPLLTPTQTGIIYASEADLLNVALFGITAAQWRQANADQSGNMRDAATLEQLVVLSNLESINAVLIHQGLAPPERLAQLNAIAITQMRSLVGFSEIKQLSGPKAGKGRA
;
A
#
# COMPACT_ATOMS: atom_id res chain seq x y z
N MET A 1 -16.39 -2.93 -28.33
CA MET A 1 -16.65 -1.48 -28.52
C MET A 1 -17.87 -1.24 -29.38
N THR A 2 -18.07 -2.01 -30.47
CA THR A 2 -19.30 -1.91 -31.30
C THR A 2 -20.60 -1.96 -30.50
N ASP A 3 -20.66 -2.76 -29.43
CA ASP A 3 -21.85 -2.83 -28.58
C ASP A 3 -22.07 -1.57 -27.73
N MET A 4 -20.99 -0.88 -27.36
CA MET A 4 -21.03 0.32 -26.51
C MET A 4 -21.63 1.52 -27.26
N VAL A 5 -21.56 1.53 -28.59
CA VAL A 5 -22.07 2.62 -29.45
C VAL A 5 -23.47 2.35 -30.01
N ARG A 6 -24.08 1.18 -29.75
CA ARG A 6 -25.37 0.79 -30.37
C ARG A 6 -26.49 1.80 -30.13
N ASN A 7 -26.48 2.47 -28.99
CA ASN A 7 -27.52 3.41 -28.58
C ASN A 7 -27.10 4.88 -28.74
N PHE A 8 -25.95 5.14 -29.37
CA PHE A 8 -25.44 6.49 -29.59
C PHE A 8 -25.66 6.90 -31.05
N ASP A 9 -26.04 8.16 -31.24
CA ASP A 9 -26.14 8.76 -32.58
C ASP A 9 -24.77 8.75 -33.25
N GLY A 10 -24.63 7.99 -34.33
CA GLY A 10 -23.37 7.78 -35.06
C GLY A 10 -22.84 6.34 -35.01
N GLY A 11 -23.32 5.49 -34.09
CA GLY A 11 -23.05 4.05 -34.08
C GLY A 11 -21.55 3.72 -34.26
N SER A 12 -21.23 2.82 -35.20
CA SER A 12 -19.84 2.39 -35.43
C SER A 12 -18.91 3.50 -35.96
N ALA A 13 -19.44 4.57 -36.55
CA ALA A 13 -18.63 5.70 -37.01
C ALA A 13 -17.94 6.45 -35.85
N LEU A 14 -18.52 6.39 -34.64
CA LEU A 14 -17.92 6.95 -33.44
C LEU A 14 -16.57 6.31 -33.09
N ILE A 15 -16.38 5.03 -33.44
CA ILE A 15 -15.10 4.33 -33.23
C ILE A 15 -14.02 4.93 -34.15
N GLU A 16 -14.36 5.24 -35.39
CA GLU A 16 -13.43 5.86 -36.34
C GLU A 16 -13.13 7.32 -35.97
N GLN A 17 -14.14 8.07 -35.50
CA GLN A 17 -13.96 9.41 -34.96
C GLN A 17 -13.03 9.42 -33.75
N TRP A 18 -13.18 8.44 -32.84
CA TRP A 18 -12.30 8.30 -31.70
C TRP A 18 -10.84 8.03 -32.12
N LEU A 19 -10.63 7.13 -33.09
CA LEU A 19 -9.30 6.81 -33.62
C LEU A 19 -8.63 7.95 -34.41
N LYS A 20 -9.39 8.97 -34.82
CA LYS A 20 -8.85 10.18 -35.45
C LYS A 20 -8.12 11.09 -34.46
N ASN A 21 -8.51 11.04 -33.18
CA ASN A 21 -7.96 11.92 -32.16
C ASN A 21 -6.51 11.56 -31.83
N LYS A 22 -5.66 12.58 -31.75
CA LYS A 22 -4.23 12.39 -31.45
C LYS A 22 -4.01 11.75 -30.08
N ASP A 23 -4.76 12.18 -29.07
CA ASP A 23 -4.66 11.63 -27.71
C ASP A 23 -5.03 10.15 -27.67
N THR A 24 -6.03 9.73 -28.45
CA THR A 24 -6.39 8.31 -28.61
C THR A 24 -5.23 7.51 -29.22
N VAL A 25 -4.63 8.01 -30.30
CA VAL A 25 -3.50 7.34 -30.96
C VAL A 25 -2.31 7.21 -30.00
N LEU A 26 -2.03 8.26 -29.22
CA LEU A 26 -0.98 8.23 -28.18
C LEU A 26 -1.30 7.20 -27.09
N PHE A 27 -2.52 7.21 -26.57
CA PHE A 27 -2.96 6.25 -25.56
C PHE A 27 -2.82 4.81 -26.03
N LEU A 28 -3.30 4.51 -27.25
CA LEU A 28 -3.17 3.18 -27.86
C LEU A 28 -1.70 2.79 -28.04
N GLY A 29 -0.85 3.70 -28.53
CA GLY A 29 0.58 3.44 -28.69
C GLY A 29 1.27 3.11 -27.37
N VAL A 30 1.00 3.86 -26.30
CA VAL A 30 1.56 3.57 -24.97
C VAL A 30 1.06 2.23 -24.45
N TRP A 31 -0.24 1.94 -24.59
CA TRP A 31 -0.80 0.67 -24.15
C TRP A 31 -0.14 -0.51 -24.87
N GLU A 32 0.05 -0.42 -26.19
CA GLU A 32 0.71 -1.46 -26.98
C GLU A 32 2.19 -1.60 -26.60
N GLN A 33 2.94 -0.52 -26.43
CA GLN A 33 4.34 -0.60 -26.02
C GLN A 33 4.54 -1.33 -24.69
N LEU A 34 3.61 -1.16 -23.75
CA LEU A 34 3.66 -1.83 -22.44
C LEU A 34 3.24 -3.29 -22.48
N ASN A 35 2.34 -3.67 -23.41
CA ASN A 35 1.66 -4.96 -23.37
C ASN A 35 1.93 -5.87 -24.58
N ASN A 36 2.58 -5.37 -25.63
CA ASN A 36 2.79 -6.05 -26.90
C ASN A 36 4.26 -6.00 -27.33
N SER A 37 4.98 -7.10 -27.10
CA SER A 37 6.39 -7.22 -27.50
C SER A 37 6.61 -7.23 -29.02
N GLY A 38 5.56 -7.47 -29.82
CA GLY A 38 5.60 -7.46 -31.28
C GLY A 38 5.17 -6.13 -31.91
N PHE A 39 4.95 -5.07 -31.11
CA PHE A 39 4.46 -3.79 -31.59
C PHE A 39 5.47 -3.06 -32.48
N ASN A 40 5.06 -2.70 -33.69
CA ASN A 40 5.87 -1.95 -34.62
C ASN A 40 5.88 -0.45 -34.28
N SER A 41 6.86 -0.06 -33.46
CA SER A 41 7.02 1.33 -33.00
C SER A 41 7.37 2.31 -34.11
N LEU A 42 7.99 1.85 -35.21
CA LEU A 42 8.36 2.72 -36.32
C LEU A 42 7.13 3.19 -37.10
N GLU A 43 6.25 2.26 -37.46
CA GLU A 43 4.97 2.58 -38.12
C GLU A 43 4.06 3.41 -37.20
N PHE A 44 4.09 3.13 -35.90
CA PHE A 44 3.38 3.93 -34.91
C PHE A 44 3.81 5.40 -34.94
N GLU A 45 5.12 5.71 -34.95
CA GLU A 45 5.59 7.10 -35.01
C GLU A 45 5.11 7.82 -36.29
N GLY A 46 5.07 7.12 -37.42
CA GLY A 46 4.47 7.65 -38.65
C GLY A 46 2.99 8.02 -38.49
N ILE A 47 2.19 7.11 -37.93
CA ILE A 47 0.76 7.33 -37.66
C ILE A 47 0.54 8.48 -36.66
N LYS A 48 1.33 8.50 -35.58
CA LYS A 48 1.29 9.52 -34.51
C LYS A 48 1.58 10.93 -35.04
N ASN A 49 2.48 11.06 -36.00
CA ASN A 49 2.83 12.36 -36.62
C ASN A 49 1.71 12.90 -37.53
N GLU A 50 0.94 12.00 -38.15
CA GLU A 50 -0.20 12.37 -39.00
C GLU A 50 -1.50 12.56 -38.21
N ALA A 51 -1.60 11.96 -37.01
CA ALA A 51 -2.79 12.02 -36.17
C ALA A 51 -3.18 13.45 -35.77
N GLY A 52 -4.49 13.72 -35.73
CA GLY A 52 -5.04 15.03 -35.41
C GLY A 52 -5.12 16.02 -36.59
N ARG A 53 -4.58 15.69 -37.77
CA ARG A 53 -4.83 16.49 -38.99
C ARG A 53 -6.28 16.34 -39.44
N ASN A 54 -6.86 17.38 -40.05
CA ASN A 54 -8.23 17.32 -40.55
C ASN A 54 -8.44 16.22 -41.60
N SER A 55 -7.42 15.96 -42.43
CA SER A 55 -7.40 14.91 -43.46
C SER A 55 -7.04 13.51 -42.91
N PHE A 56 -6.68 13.39 -41.64
CA PHE A 56 -6.28 12.12 -41.06
C PHE A 56 -7.47 11.17 -40.92
N PHE A 57 -7.26 9.91 -41.31
CA PHE A 57 -8.22 8.83 -41.13
C PHE A 57 -7.48 7.54 -40.73
N LEU A 58 -7.97 6.90 -39.68
CA LEU A 58 -7.44 5.65 -39.15
C LEU A 58 -8.61 4.75 -38.76
N SER A 59 -8.69 3.58 -39.40
CA SER A 59 -9.59 2.51 -38.99
C SER A 59 -8.86 1.54 -38.06
N ALA A 60 -9.62 0.82 -37.22
CA ALA A 60 -9.05 -0.20 -36.33
C ALA A 60 -8.27 -1.26 -37.13
N LYS A 61 -8.77 -1.66 -38.30
CA LYS A 61 -8.09 -2.62 -39.19
C LYS A 61 -6.73 -2.07 -39.67
N LYS A 62 -6.70 -0.82 -40.15
CA LYS A 62 -5.45 -0.17 -40.60
C LYS A 62 -4.44 -0.03 -39.46
N TRP A 63 -4.89 0.32 -38.26
CA TRP A 63 -4.04 0.37 -37.06
C TRP A 63 -3.41 -0.99 -36.77
N ILE A 64 -4.21 -2.07 -36.72
CA ILE A 64 -3.74 -3.43 -36.45
C ILE A 64 -2.74 -3.90 -37.51
N GLU A 65 -3.06 -3.72 -38.79
CA GLU A 65 -2.21 -4.17 -39.90
C GLU A 65 -0.87 -3.43 -39.97
N ALA A 66 -0.85 -2.12 -39.72
CA ALA A 66 0.38 -1.34 -39.77
C ALA A 66 1.28 -1.57 -38.56
N THR A 67 0.68 -1.69 -37.37
CA THR A 67 1.44 -1.69 -36.10
C THR A 67 1.60 -3.06 -35.45
N GLY A 68 0.87 -4.08 -35.91
CA GLY A 68 0.80 -5.37 -35.21
C GLY A 68 0.09 -5.28 -33.85
N ALA A 69 -0.76 -4.27 -33.66
CA ALA A 69 -1.48 -4.05 -32.41
C ALA A 69 -2.37 -5.23 -32.00
N ILE A 70 -2.38 -5.53 -30.70
CA ILE A 70 -3.18 -6.62 -30.11
C ILE A 70 -4.32 -6.11 -29.23
N GLY A 71 -4.32 -4.83 -28.88
CA GLY A 71 -5.31 -4.20 -28.03
C GLY A 71 -6.63 -3.91 -28.73
N LEU A 72 -6.63 -3.88 -30.06
CA LEU A 72 -7.81 -3.76 -30.91
C LEU A 72 -7.97 -4.99 -31.79
N HIS A 73 -9.22 -5.40 -32.03
CA HIS A 73 -9.55 -6.46 -32.97
C HIS A 73 -10.73 -6.05 -33.85
N ALA A 74 -10.58 -6.20 -35.17
CA ALA A 74 -11.64 -5.93 -36.12
C ALA A 74 -12.01 -7.21 -36.89
N LYS A 75 -13.30 -7.57 -36.90
CA LYS A 75 -13.83 -8.73 -37.63
C LYS A 75 -14.92 -8.30 -38.59
N ALA A 76 -14.90 -8.80 -39.82
CA ALA A 76 -15.98 -8.58 -40.80
C ALA A 76 -17.05 -9.70 -40.72
N GLY A 77 -18.27 -9.41 -41.20
CA GLY A 77 -19.37 -10.38 -41.35
C GLY A 77 -20.56 -10.13 -40.42
N ARG A 78 -21.51 -11.07 -40.38
CA ARG A 78 -22.79 -10.97 -39.66
C ARG A 78 -22.65 -10.77 -38.14
N TYR A 79 -21.55 -11.26 -37.56
CA TYR A 79 -21.13 -11.03 -36.17
C TYR A 79 -19.82 -10.22 -36.11
N GLY A 80 -19.59 -9.40 -37.13
CA GLY A 80 -18.44 -8.51 -37.22
C GLY A 80 -18.57 -7.31 -36.30
N GLY A 81 -17.44 -6.65 -36.06
CA GLY A 81 -17.36 -5.49 -35.20
C GLY A 81 -15.93 -5.20 -34.78
N THR A 82 -15.78 -4.11 -34.02
CA THR A 82 -14.54 -3.70 -33.39
C THR A 82 -14.61 -4.00 -31.89
N PHE A 83 -13.67 -4.82 -31.46
CA PHE A 83 -13.45 -5.25 -30.10
C PHE A 83 -12.14 -4.63 -29.60
N ALA A 84 -12.03 -4.50 -28.29
CA ALA A 84 -10.85 -3.95 -27.65
C ALA A 84 -10.58 -4.67 -26.33
N HIS A 85 -9.32 -4.66 -25.91
CA HIS A 85 -8.96 -4.98 -24.54
C HIS A 85 -9.75 -4.10 -23.56
N LYS A 86 -10.00 -4.60 -22.35
CA LYS A 86 -10.83 -3.89 -21.35
C LYS A 86 -10.33 -2.47 -21.11
N ASP A 87 -9.03 -2.24 -20.92
CA ASP A 87 -8.49 -0.90 -20.61
C ASP A 87 -8.77 0.09 -21.75
N ILE A 88 -8.61 -0.37 -23.00
CA ILE A 88 -8.88 0.41 -24.20
C ILE A 88 -10.39 0.66 -24.34
N ALA A 89 -11.22 -0.32 -24.01
CA ALA A 89 -12.67 -0.14 -23.99
C ALA A 89 -13.11 0.84 -22.89
N PHE A 90 -12.46 0.85 -21.72
CA PHE A 90 -12.70 1.82 -20.65
C PHE A 90 -12.32 3.23 -21.09
N GLU A 91 -11.19 3.41 -21.77
CA GLU A 91 -10.81 4.71 -22.33
C GLU A 91 -11.80 5.17 -23.40
N PHE A 92 -12.18 4.28 -24.33
CA PHE A 92 -13.19 4.58 -25.33
C PHE A 92 -14.54 4.97 -24.70
N GLY A 93 -15.00 4.23 -23.70
CA GLY A 93 -16.21 4.56 -22.95
C GLY A 93 -16.14 5.91 -22.25
N SER A 94 -14.96 6.26 -21.72
CA SER A 94 -14.70 7.55 -21.05
C SER A 94 -14.63 8.72 -22.02
N TRP A 95 -14.27 8.48 -23.28
CA TRP A 95 -14.41 9.45 -24.36
C TRP A 95 -15.86 9.56 -24.84
N LEU A 96 -16.57 8.44 -24.92
CA LEU A 96 -17.94 8.35 -25.46
C LEU A 96 -19.00 8.96 -24.53
N SER A 97 -18.87 8.80 -23.20
CA SER A 97 -19.83 9.30 -22.22
C SER A 97 -19.15 10.04 -21.06
N PRO A 98 -19.44 11.35 -20.88
CA PRO A 98 -19.01 12.09 -19.70
C PRO A 98 -19.51 11.49 -18.39
N GLU A 99 -20.71 10.92 -18.37
CA GLU A 99 -21.28 10.25 -17.19
C GLU A 99 -20.44 9.03 -16.81
N PHE A 100 -20.09 8.19 -17.78
CA PHE A 100 -19.21 7.04 -17.55
C PHE A 100 -17.85 7.48 -17.02
N LYS A 101 -17.25 8.53 -17.60
CA LYS A 101 -15.98 9.11 -17.12
C LYS A 101 -16.08 9.58 -15.67
N LEU A 102 -17.18 10.25 -15.28
CA LEU A 102 -17.40 10.68 -13.89
C LEU A 102 -17.59 9.49 -12.94
N TYR A 103 -18.26 8.42 -13.38
CA TYR A 103 -18.37 7.20 -12.57
C TYR A 103 -17.01 6.54 -12.34
N LEU A 104 -16.15 6.48 -13.37
CA LEU A 104 -14.79 5.97 -13.22
C LEU A 104 -13.99 6.75 -12.18
N ILE A 105 -14.07 8.08 -12.23
CA ILE A 105 -13.39 8.97 -11.26
C ILE A 105 -13.92 8.75 -9.85
N LYS A 106 -15.25 8.69 -9.67
CA LYS A 106 -15.88 8.45 -8.37
C LYS A 106 -15.51 7.08 -7.81
N GLU A 107 -15.46 6.05 -8.64
CA GLU A 107 -15.12 4.71 -8.21
C GLU A 107 -13.65 4.60 -7.77
N PHE A 108 -12.74 5.28 -8.49
CA PHE A 108 -11.35 5.40 -8.05
C PHE A 108 -11.22 6.14 -6.71
N GLN A 109 -11.95 7.24 -6.52
CA GLN A 109 -11.99 7.97 -5.25
C GLN A 109 -12.53 7.09 -4.12
N ARG A 110 -13.62 6.35 -4.35
CA ARG A 110 -14.21 5.41 -3.38
C ARG A 110 -13.19 4.37 -2.92
N LEU A 111 -12.44 3.78 -3.85
CA LEU A 111 -11.39 2.80 -3.54
C LEU A 111 -10.27 3.43 -2.70
N LYS A 112 -9.87 4.66 -3.00
CA LYS A 112 -8.86 5.39 -2.22
C LYS A 112 -9.34 5.75 -0.81
N ASP A 113 -10.60 6.15 -0.67
CA ASP A 113 -11.19 6.43 0.64
C ASP A 113 -11.29 5.16 1.49
N GLU A 114 -11.61 4.02 0.89
CA GLU A 114 -11.64 2.73 1.58
C GLU A 114 -10.26 2.28 2.05
N GLU A 115 -9.25 2.38 1.18
CA GLU A 115 -7.84 2.10 1.49
C GLU A 115 -7.34 2.99 2.65
N SER A 116 -7.65 4.29 2.60
CA SER A 116 -7.31 5.23 3.67
C SER A 116 -8.02 4.90 4.99
N ARG A 117 -9.31 4.55 4.94
CA ARG A 117 -10.08 4.16 6.13
C ARG A 117 -9.48 2.92 6.78
N ALA A 118 -9.21 1.86 6.01
CA ALA A 118 -8.59 0.63 6.53
C ALA A 118 -7.26 0.91 7.24
N THR A 119 -6.40 1.73 6.62
CA THR A 119 -5.12 2.16 7.19
C THR A 119 -5.31 2.94 8.50
N SER A 120 -6.26 3.87 8.55
CA SER A 120 -6.53 4.65 9.76
C SER A 120 -7.12 3.84 10.91
N LEU A 121 -7.92 2.81 10.61
CA LEU A 121 -8.48 1.87 11.59
C LEU A 121 -7.39 1.01 12.22
N GLU A 122 -6.46 0.49 11.42
CA GLU A 122 -5.28 -0.26 11.90
C GLU A 122 -4.41 0.62 12.81
N TRP A 123 -4.16 1.87 12.42
CA TRP A 123 -3.43 2.86 13.21
C TRP A 123 -4.14 3.27 14.51
N SER A 124 -5.47 3.35 14.50
CA SER A 124 -6.28 3.66 15.68
C SER A 124 -6.28 2.49 16.68
N PHE A 125 -6.35 1.26 16.18
CA PHE A 125 -6.30 0.05 16.99
C PHE A 125 -4.96 -0.09 17.73
N GLN A 126 -3.84 0.11 17.03
CA GLN A 126 -2.50 0.07 17.62
C GLN A 126 -2.30 1.11 18.71
N ARG A 127 -2.81 2.34 18.52
CA ARG A 127 -2.74 3.40 19.55
C ARG A 127 -3.61 3.12 20.77
N THR A 128 -4.78 2.50 20.58
CA THR A 128 -5.67 2.14 21.69
C THR A 128 -5.05 1.03 22.53
N LEU A 129 -4.48 0.01 21.88
CA LEU A 129 -3.76 -1.08 22.56
C LEU A 129 -2.56 -0.54 23.35
N ALA A 130 -1.77 0.37 22.77
CA ALA A 130 -0.64 1.00 23.44
C ALA A 130 -1.02 1.80 24.69
N LYS A 131 -2.10 2.60 24.62
CA LYS A 131 -2.58 3.38 25.77
C LYS A 131 -3.07 2.51 26.93
N VAL A 132 -3.80 1.43 26.61
CA VAL A 132 -4.28 0.49 27.63
C VAL A 132 -3.11 -0.21 28.30
N ASN A 133 -2.13 -0.68 27.51
CA ASN A 133 -0.93 -1.34 28.04
C ASN A 133 -0.07 -0.43 28.93
N TYR A 134 0.18 0.82 28.51
CA TYR A 134 0.94 1.79 29.32
C TYR A 134 0.28 2.06 30.68
N LYS A 135 -1.06 2.12 30.72
CA LYS A 135 -1.81 2.33 31.97
C LYS A 135 -1.66 1.15 32.93
N ILE A 136 -1.79 -0.08 32.43
CA ILE A 136 -1.61 -1.32 33.22
C ILE A 136 -0.19 -1.40 33.79
N HIS A 137 0.83 -1.11 32.97
CA HIS A 137 2.24 -1.11 33.41
C HIS A 137 2.53 -0.05 34.47
N THR A 138 2.05 1.18 34.26
CA THR A 138 2.23 2.27 35.22
C THR A 138 1.59 1.96 36.57
N ASP A 139 0.43 1.32 36.58
CA ASP A 139 -0.29 0.98 37.81
C ASP A 139 0.45 -0.14 38.59
N ALA A 140 0.97 -1.16 37.91
CA ALA A 140 1.76 -2.23 38.55
C ALA A 140 3.06 -1.73 39.21
N ILE A 141 3.76 -0.77 38.58
CA ILE A 141 4.95 -0.14 39.19
C ILE A 141 4.56 0.59 40.47
N LYS A 142 3.48 1.39 40.43
CA LYS A 142 3.00 2.15 41.60
C LYS A 142 2.63 1.25 42.76
N GLU A 143 1.93 0.17 42.49
CA GLU A 143 1.39 -0.70 43.54
C GLU A 143 2.45 -1.59 44.19
N ARG A 144 3.50 -1.98 43.45
CA ARG A 144 4.43 -3.03 43.88
C ARG A 144 5.87 -2.57 44.09
N LEU A 145 6.33 -1.58 43.34
CA LEU A 145 7.73 -1.15 43.31
C LEU A 145 7.97 0.21 43.97
N ILE A 146 6.92 0.99 44.23
CA ILE A 146 7.01 2.32 44.84
C ILE A 146 6.43 2.26 46.27
N PRO A 147 7.29 2.19 47.30
CA PRO A 147 6.87 2.36 48.69
C PRO A 147 6.29 3.76 48.95
N PRO A 148 5.34 3.90 49.90
CA PRO A 148 4.65 5.16 50.21
C PRO A 148 5.54 6.30 50.73
N LEU A 149 6.83 6.06 50.97
CA LEU A 149 7.78 7.00 51.57
C LEU A 149 8.82 7.55 50.56
N LEU A 150 8.68 7.26 49.26
CA LEU A 150 9.63 7.74 48.25
C LEU A 150 9.36 9.18 47.82
N THR A 151 10.45 9.93 47.65
CA THR A 151 10.40 11.27 47.04
C THR A 151 10.10 11.18 45.54
N PRO A 152 9.53 12.23 44.91
CA PRO A 152 9.29 12.25 43.46
C PRO A 152 10.53 11.95 42.61
N THR A 153 11.71 12.39 43.06
CA THR A 153 12.99 12.13 42.40
C THR A 153 13.35 10.64 42.40
N GLN A 154 13.21 9.97 43.55
CA GLN A 154 13.46 8.53 43.67
C GLN A 154 12.47 7.71 42.86
N THR A 155 11.21 8.13 42.85
CA THR A 155 10.15 7.55 42.02
C THR A 155 10.48 7.66 40.52
N GLY A 156 10.99 8.82 40.07
CA GLY A 156 11.45 9.00 38.69
C GLY A 156 12.59 8.07 38.28
N ILE A 157 13.53 7.79 39.19
CA ILE A 157 14.66 6.86 38.95
C ILE A 157 14.14 5.43 38.75
N ILE A 158 13.18 4.98 39.57
CA ILE A 158 12.59 3.64 39.43
C ILE A 158 11.87 3.50 38.09
N TYR A 159 11.04 4.49 37.72
CA TYR A 159 10.38 4.48 36.41
C TYR A 159 11.36 4.45 35.25
N ALA A 160 12.44 5.25 35.31
CA ALA A 160 13.47 5.26 34.28
C ALA A 160 14.18 3.90 34.17
N SER A 161 14.46 3.25 35.31
CA SER A 161 15.10 1.93 35.33
C SER A 161 14.20 0.83 34.74
N GLU A 162 12.90 0.85 35.01
CA GLU A 162 11.93 -0.09 34.44
C GLU A 162 11.72 0.15 32.94
N ALA A 163 11.73 1.41 32.49
CA ALA A 163 11.70 1.73 31.07
C ALA A 163 12.97 1.23 30.36
N ASP A 164 14.15 1.38 30.97
CA ASP A 164 15.40 0.88 30.41
C ASP A 164 15.47 -0.65 30.38
N LEU A 165 14.86 -1.35 31.34
CA LEU A 165 14.75 -2.82 31.30
C LEU A 165 14.01 -3.28 30.03
N LEU A 166 12.91 -2.61 29.68
CA LEU A 166 12.16 -2.88 28.45
C LEU A 166 12.95 -2.53 27.19
N ASN A 167 13.67 -1.41 27.21
CA ASN A 167 14.53 -1.01 26.10
C ASN A 167 15.64 -2.03 25.85
N VAL A 168 16.29 -2.51 26.91
CA VAL A 168 17.32 -3.56 26.81
C VAL A 168 16.71 -4.88 26.35
N ALA A 169 15.51 -5.23 26.82
CA ALA A 169 14.83 -6.46 26.40
C ALA A 169 14.55 -6.51 24.90
N LEU A 170 14.22 -5.37 24.27
CA LEU A 170 13.85 -5.30 22.85
C LEU A 170 15.01 -4.87 21.93
N PHE A 171 15.74 -3.82 22.31
CA PHE A 171 16.77 -3.18 21.49
C PHE A 171 18.19 -3.54 21.90
N GLY A 172 18.38 -4.18 23.06
CA GLY A 172 19.71 -4.54 23.59
C GLY A 172 20.51 -3.37 24.15
N ILE A 173 19.95 -2.16 24.20
CA ILE A 173 20.62 -0.93 24.65
C ILE A 173 19.71 -0.08 25.54
N THR A 174 20.32 0.70 26.43
CA THR A 174 19.61 1.68 27.27
C THR A 174 19.32 2.98 26.51
N ALA A 175 18.41 3.81 27.03
CA ALA A 175 18.13 5.12 26.47
C ALA A 175 19.38 6.04 26.44
N ALA A 176 20.27 5.89 27.43
CA ALA A 176 21.53 6.64 27.48
C ALA A 176 22.50 6.20 26.37
N GLN A 177 22.67 4.89 26.18
CA GLN A 177 23.51 4.32 25.12
C GLN A 177 22.98 4.71 23.73
N TRP A 178 21.66 4.70 23.54
CA TRP A 178 21.04 5.13 22.28
C TRP A 178 21.31 6.61 21.99
N ARG A 179 21.16 7.50 22.98
CA ARG A 179 21.46 8.93 22.81
C ARG A 179 22.93 9.18 22.48
N GLN A 180 23.84 8.41 23.07
CA GLN A 180 25.27 8.52 22.78
C GLN A 180 25.59 8.08 21.34
N ALA A 181 24.92 7.04 20.85
CA ALA A 181 25.10 6.53 19.49
C ALA A 181 24.39 7.38 18.41
N ASN A 182 23.39 8.18 18.79
CA ASN A 182 22.56 8.98 17.88
C ASN A 182 22.54 10.46 18.33
N ALA A 183 23.72 11.04 18.54
CA ALA A 183 23.88 12.39 19.10
C ALA A 183 23.38 13.50 18.15
N ASP A 184 23.22 13.20 16.87
CA ASP A 184 22.80 14.07 15.78
C ASP A 184 21.30 13.94 15.44
N GLN A 185 20.60 12.94 16.00
CA GLN A 185 19.18 12.73 15.76
C GLN A 185 18.30 13.39 16.83
N SER A 186 17.29 14.13 16.38
CA SER A 186 16.25 14.68 17.26
C SER A 186 15.23 13.62 17.62
N GLY A 187 14.94 13.44 18.91
CA GLY A 187 13.93 12.50 19.42
C GLY A 187 14.49 11.48 20.40
N ASN A 188 13.73 10.40 20.61
CA ASN A 188 14.11 9.28 21.46
C ASN A 188 14.07 7.95 20.69
N MET A 189 14.60 6.88 21.29
CA MET A 189 14.69 5.57 20.63
C MET A 189 13.36 4.98 20.17
N ARG A 190 12.23 5.34 20.82
CA ARG A 190 10.89 4.91 20.40
C ARG A 190 10.43 5.66 19.14
N ASP A 191 10.89 6.89 18.93
CA ASP A 191 10.58 7.67 17.72
C ASP A 191 11.30 7.09 16.49
N ALA A 192 12.45 6.45 16.71
CA ALA A 192 13.22 5.74 15.69
C ALA A 192 12.84 4.25 15.52
N ALA A 193 11.86 3.75 16.30
CA ALA A 193 11.47 2.35 16.28
C ALA A 193 10.47 2.05 15.13
N THR A 194 10.58 0.85 14.57
CA THR A 194 9.59 0.31 13.62
C THR A 194 8.25 0.06 14.29
N LEU A 195 7.18 -0.06 13.49
CA LEU A 195 5.85 -0.32 14.00
C LEU A 195 5.78 -1.65 14.77
N GLU A 196 6.43 -2.68 14.25
CA GLU A 196 6.55 -4.00 14.86
C GLU A 196 7.25 -3.90 16.22
N GLN A 197 8.35 -3.15 16.31
CA GLN A 197 9.05 -2.91 17.57
C GLN A 197 8.17 -2.17 18.59
N LEU A 198 7.38 -1.17 18.15
CA LEU A 198 6.46 -0.46 19.04
C LEU A 198 5.35 -1.38 19.58
N VAL A 199 4.83 -2.30 18.75
CA VAL A 199 3.84 -3.30 19.18
C VAL A 199 4.44 -4.27 20.20
N VAL A 200 5.64 -4.80 19.93
CA VAL A 200 6.33 -5.69 20.88
C VAL A 200 6.63 -4.95 22.18
N LEU A 201 7.15 -3.73 22.12
CA LEU A 201 7.45 -2.91 23.31
C LEU A 201 6.20 -2.73 24.19
N SER A 202 5.06 -2.41 23.57
CA SER A 202 3.80 -2.27 24.29
C SER A 202 3.33 -3.57 24.95
N ASN A 203 3.57 -4.72 24.31
CA ASN A 203 3.26 -6.02 24.92
C ASN A 203 4.21 -6.35 26.08
N LEU A 204 5.50 -6.04 25.94
CA LEU A 204 6.49 -6.20 27.01
C LEU A 204 6.14 -5.35 28.24
N GLU A 205 5.60 -4.14 28.06
CA GLU A 205 5.08 -3.30 29.15
C GLU A 205 4.00 -4.06 29.96
N SER A 206 3.01 -4.65 29.28
CA SER A 206 1.95 -5.43 29.94
C SER A 206 2.45 -6.70 30.63
N ILE A 207 3.36 -7.44 29.99
CA ILE A 207 3.92 -8.66 30.57
C ILE A 207 4.78 -8.31 31.79
N ASN A 208 5.60 -7.26 31.69
CA ASN A 208 6.45 -6.82 32.80
C ASN A 208 5.61 -6.44 34.02
N ALA A 209 4.44 -5.81 33.83
CA ALA A 209 3.47 -5.52 34.89
C ALA A 209 3.07 -6.80 35.65
N VAL A 210 2.73 -7.87 34.92
CA VAL A 210 2.38 -9.17 35.52
C VAL A 210 3.56 -9.79 36.26
N LEU A 211 4.77 -9.74 35.69
CA LEU A 211 5.96 -10.29 36.34
C LEU A 211 6.34 -9.53 37.62
N ILE A 212 6.13 -8.20 37.64
CA ILE A 212 6.25 -7.37 38.84
C ILE A 212 5.27 -7.84 39.91
N HIS A 213 4.00 -8.08 39.55
CA HIS A 213 3.01 -8.62 40.49
C HIS A 213 3.36 -10.02 40.99
N GLN A 214 4.05 -10.83 40.20
CA GLN A 214 4.55 -12.14 40.64
C GLN A 214 5.77 -12.05 41.57
N GLY A 215 6.34 -10.85 41.75
CA GLY A 215 7.50 -10.63 42.62
C GLY A 215 8.83 -11.08 42.03
N LEU A 216 8.90 -11.27 40.70
CA LEU A 216 10.11 -11.68 40.00
C LEU A 216 11.18 -10.58 40.02
N ALA A 217 12.44 -10.98 40.21
CA ALA A 217 13.55 -10.05 40.26
C ALA A 217 13.83 -9.44 38.86
N PRO A 218 14.33 -8.20 38.77
CA PRO A 218 14.59 -7.55 37.48
C PRO A 218 15.44 -8.37 36.48
N PRO A 219 16.51 -9.09 36.89
CA PRO A 219 17.28 -9.93 35.96
C PRO A 219 16.46 -11.08 35.37
N GLU A 220 15.60 -11.70 36.18
CA GLU A 220 14.72 -12.79 35.74
C GLU A 220 13.66 -12.28 34.77
N ARG A 221 13.08 -11.11 35.07
CA ARG A 221 12.13 -10.42 34.19
C ARG A 221 12.77 -10.08 32.85
N LEU A 222 13.98 -9.50 32.86
CA LEU A 222 14.71 -9.14 31.65
C LEU A 222 14.93 -10.35 30.72
N ALA A 223 15.37 -11.47 31.28
CA ALA A 223 15.59 -12.70 30.50
C ALA A 223 14.29 -13.21 29.85
N GLN A 224 13.18 -13.25 30.60
CA GLN A 224 11.88 -13.67 30.07
C GLN A 224 11.35 -12.69 29.02
N LEU A 225 11.42 -11.38 29.29
CA LEU A 225 10.96 -10.34 28.38
C LEU A 225 11.76 -10.35 27.08
N ASN A 226 13.07 -10.55 27.12
CA ASN A 226 13.89 -10.67 25.91
C ASN A 226 13.53 -11.92 25.09
N ALA A 227 13.33 -13.07 25.72
CA ALA A 227 12.90 -14.30 25.03
C ALA A 227 11.53 -14.10 24.33
N ILE A 228 10.61 -13.42 25.00
CA ILE A 228 9.29 -13.08 24.45
C ILE A 228 9.44 -12.08 23.30
N ALA A 229 10.28 -11.04 23.46
CA ALA A 229 10.53 -10.04 22.43
C ALA A 229 11.07 -10.67 21.14
N ILE A 230 12.05 -11.57 21.25
CA ILE A 230 12.62 -12.32 20.13
C ILE A 230 11.54 -13.14 19.42
N THR A 231 10.70 -13.84 20.19
CA THR A 231 9.64 -14.68 19.66
C THR A 231 8.59 -13.85 18.90
N GLN A 232 8.17 -12.72 19.48
CA GLN A 232 7.18 -11.83 18.86
C GLN A 232 7.74 -11.12 17.62
N MET A 233 8.99 -10.65 17.66
CA MET A 233 9.65 -10.03 16.51
C MET A 233 9.81 -11.01 15.34
N ARG A 234 10.19 -12.27 15.61
CA ARG A 234 10.25 -13.31 14.56
C ARG A 234 8.89 -13.53 13.91
N SER A 235 7.83 -13.61 14.71
CA SER A 235 6.47 -13.79 14.20
C SER A 235 6.00 -12.60 13.37
N LEU A 236 6.22 -11.36 13.84
CA LEU A 236 5.76 -10.15 13.16
C LEU A 236 6.55 -9.84 11.88
N VAL A 237 7.89 -9.96 11.92
CA VAL A 237 8.74 -9.75 10.73
C VAL A 237 8.48 -10.81 9.67
N GLY A 238 8.35 -12.09 10.09
CA GLY A 238 7.96 -13.16 9.18
C GLY A 238 6.57 -12.94 8.55
N PHE A 239 5.63 -12.35 9.30
CA PHE A 239 4.31 -12.00 8.77
C PHE A 239 4.35 -10.83 7.77
N SER A 240 5.18 -9.81 8.03
CA SER A 240 5.39 -8.68 7.11
C SER A 240 6.06 -9.13 5.80
N GLU A 241 7.03 -10.05 5.85
CA GLU A 241 7.62 -10.67 4.64
C GLU A 241 6.58 -11.49 3.86
N ILE A 242 5.73 -12.27 4.55
CA ILE A 242 4.65 -13.03 3.90
C ILE A 242 3.60 -12.10 3.27
N LYS A 243 3.25 -10.98 3.92
CA LYS A 243 2.30 -9.97 3.39
C LYS A 243 2.88 -9.25 2.17
N GLN A 244 4.19 -8.96 2.16
CA GLN A 244 4.88 -8.42 0.98
C GLN A 244 4.94 -9.44 -0.17
N LEU A 245 5.08 -10.74 0.13
CA LEU A 245 5.04 -11.81 -0.87
C LEU A 245 3.61 -12.12 -1.38
N SER A 246 2.58 -11.71 -0.65
CA SER A 246 1.15 -11.90 -0.99
C SER A 246 0.43 -10.62 -1.47
N GLY A 247 1.14 -9.50 -1.59
CA GLY A 247 0.76 -8.41 -2.49
C GLY A 247 0.61 -8.92 -3.92
N PRO A 248 -0.28 -8.33 -4.74
CA PRO A 248 -0.92 -9.04 -5.84
C PRO A 248 0.12 -9.58 -6.83
N LYS A 249 0.32 -10.90 -6.82
CA LYS A 249 0.80 -11.62 -8.00
C LYS A 249 -0.30 -11.56 -9.05
N ALA A 250 -0.37 -10.42 -9.74
CA ALA A 250 -0.94 -10.36 -11.06
C ALA A 250 -0.09 -11.26 -11.97
N GLY A 251 -0.69 -12.37 -12.41
CA GLY A 251 -0.31 -13.11 -13.61
C GLY A 251 0.80 -14.14 -13.46
N LYS A 252 0.43 -15.42 -13.55
CA LYS A 252 0.44 -16.19 -14.81
C LYS A 252 0.35 -17.69 -14.50
N GLY A 253 -0.48 -18.40 -15.27
CA GLY A 253 -0.11 -19.75 -15.70
C GLY A 253 -1.22 -20.80 -15.71
N ARG A 254 -1.88 -20.91 -16.87
CA ARG A 254 -2.25 -22.15 -17.59
C ARG A 254 -3.23 -23.13 -16.91
N ALA A 255 -4.41 -23.23 -17.53
CA ALA A 255 -4.77 -24.39 -18.36
C ALA A 255 -5.51 -23.88 -19.59
#